data_AF-A0A3C2AQK1-F1
#
_entry.id   AF-A0A3C2AQK1-F1
#
_cell.length_a   1.000
_cell.length_b   1.000
_cell.length_c   1.000
_cell.angle_alpha   90.00
_cell.angle_beta   90.00
_cell.angle_gamma   90.00
#
_symmetry.space_group_name_H-M   'P 1'
#
loop_
_entity.id
_entity.type
_entity.pdbx_description
1 polymer ?
#
loop_
_entity_poly.entity_id
_entity_poly.type
_entity_poly.pdbx_seq_one_letter_code
_entity_poly.pdbx_strand_id
1 'polypeptide(L)'
;MKATIHTICTVILGLFFIYKGIDKIPIKLKAISQEDIIATIVEKNSYEPPVGYKITMNTMRQSGFIRVISFFQILAGVLMIIPKTRLVGLLTLVPIILNIFLMHVFFDNRIEENILTGSILIMNVVLCSYYYKRIQLIILGD
;
A
#
# COMPACT_ATOMS: atom_id res chain seq x y z
N MET A 1 -25.17 -2.91 -16.10
CA MET A 1 -24.55 -3.60 -14.93
C MET A 1 -23.08 -3.21 -14.63
N LYS A 2 -22.30 -2.66 -15.59
CA LYS A 2 -20.84 -2.46 -15.40
C LYS A 2 -20.42 -1.24 -14.56
N ALA A 3 -21.10 -0.09 -14.71
CA ALA A 3 -20.67 1.17 -14.08
C ALA A 3 -20.97 1.25 -12.57
N THR A 4 -22.13 0.73 -12.14
CA THR A 4 -22.53 0.76 -10.73
C THR A 4 -21.66 -0.16 -9.88
N ILE A 5 -21.39 -1.40 -10.34
CA ILE A 5 -20.50 -2.34 -9.64
C ILE A 5 -19.10 -1.75 -9.53
N HIS A 6 -18.54 -1.24 -10.63
CA HIS A 6 -17.24 -0.55 -10.63
C HIS A 6 -17.20 0.60 -9.61
N THR A 7 -18.25 1.42 -9.59
CA THR A 7 -18.37 2.54 -8.65
C THR A 7 -18.38 2.06 -7.20
N ILE A 8 -19.20 1.06 -6.87
CA ILE A 8 -19.30 0.51 -5.52
C ILE A 8 -17.96 -0.07 -5.08
N CYS A 9 -17.33 -0.91 -5.92
CA CYS A 9 -16.01 -1.49 -5.62
C CYS A 9 -14.94 -0.40 -5.42
N THR A 10 -14.95 0.65 -6.25
CA THR A 10 -13.99 1.75 -6.14
C THR A 10 -14.22 2.56 -4.87
N VAL A 11 -15.46 2.83 -4.49
CA VAL A 11 -15.77 3.55 -3.24
C VAL A 11 -15.37 2.72 -2.03
N ILE A 12 -15.69 1.41 -2.00
CA ILE A 12 -15.28 0.51 -0.92
C ILE A 12 -13.75 0.48 -0.79
N LEU A 13 -13.04 0.36 -1.92
CA LEU A 13 -11.58 0.38 -1.93
C LEU A 13 -11.01 1.72 -1.45
N GLY A 14 -11.61 2.83 -1.87
CA GLY A 14 -11.21 4.18 -1.42
C GLY A 14 -11.39 4.36 0.08
N LEU A 15 -12.53 3.93 0.63
CA LEU A 15 -12.79 3.94 2.07
C LEU A 15 -11.80 3.06 2.84
N PHE A 16 -11.47 1.88 2.32
CA PHE A 16 -10.46 1.00 2.90
C PHE A 16 -9.09 1.69 2.99
N PHE A 17 -8.65 2.39 1.94
CA PHE A 17 -7.37 3.09 1.95
C PHE A 17 -7.36 4.36 2.78
N ILE A 18 -8.49 5.07 2.90
CA ILE A 18 -8.65 6.15 3.88
C ILE A 18 -8.45 5.60 5.29
N TYR A 19 -9.14 4.51 5.63
CA TYR A 19 -9.01 3.86 6.94
C TYR A 19 -7.57 3.40 7.21
N LYS A 20 -6.95 2.66 6.28
CA LYS A 20 -5.55 2.21 6.40
C LYS A 20 -4.55 3.36 6.44
N GLY A 21 -4.84 4.47 5.76
CA GLY A 21 -4.07 5.69 5.83
C GLY A 21 -4.13 6.30 7.23
N ILE A 22 -5.33 6.50 7.79
CA ILE A 22 -5.52 7.05 9.13
C ILE A 22 -4.81 6.19 10.19
N ASP A 23 -4.93 4.86 10.09
CA ASP A 23 -4.27 3.93 11.02
C ASP A 23 -2.73 4.04 11.04
N LYS A 24 -2.13 4.55 9.95
CA LYS A 24 -0.69 4.76 9.79
C LYS A 24 -0.19 6.12 10.30
N ILE A 25 -1.07 7.05 10.70
CA ILE A 25 -0.69 8.37 11.22
C ILE A 25 0.00 8.27 12.60
N PRO A 26 -0.54 7.50 13.57
CA PRO A 26 0.14 7.28 14.84
C PRO A 26 1.44 6.49 14.64
N ILE A 27 2.51 6.89 15.33
CA ILE A 27 3.76 6.13 15.33
C ILE A 27 3.56 4.88 16.21
N LYS A 28 3.40 3.73 15.58
CA LYS A 28 3.30 2.42 16.24
C LYS A 28 4.62 1.65 16.05
N LEU A 29 5.57 1.82 16.97
CA LEU A 29 6.83 1.07 16.92
C LEU A 29 6.59 -0.39 17.31
N LYS A 30 7.22 -1.31 16.60
CA LYS A 30 7.25 -2.73 16.96
C LYS A 30 8.36 -2.95 17.98
N ALA A 31 8.06 -3.61 19.09
CA ALA A 31 9.08 -3.98 20.07
C ALA A 31 10.09 -4.98 19.47
N ILE A 32 11.37 -4.76 19.78
CA ILE A 32 12.51 -5.60 19.42
C ILE A 32 13.38 -5.69 20.67
N SER A 33 13.67 -6.90 21.13
CA SER A 33 14.55 -7.10 22.29
C SER A 33 16.01 -6.90 21.87
N GLN A 34 16.86 -6.52 22.83
CA GLN A 34 18.29 -6.36 22.56
C GLN A 34 18.92 -7.73 22.25
N GLU A 35 18.44 -8.77 22.91
CA GLU A 35 18.84 -10.15 22.73
C GLU A 35 18.55 -10.64 21.30
N ASP A 36 17.37 -10.33 20.75
CA ASP A 36 16.99 -10.70 19.37
C ASP A 36 17.92 -10.04 18.34
N ILE A 37 18.32 -8.78 18.60
CA ILE A 37 19.23 -8.04 17.72
C ILE A 37 20.62 -8.67 17.73
N ILE A 38 21.16 -8.95 18.92
CA ILE A 38 22.50 -9.57 19.05
C ILE A 38 22.52 -10.95 18.39
N ALA A 39 21.56 -11.80 18.75
CA ALA A 39 21.50 -13.18 18.25
C ALA A 39 21.30 -13.26 16.72
N THR A 40 20.57 -12.32 16.11
CA THR A 40 20.25 -12.37 14.67
C THR A 40 21.23 -11.57 13.82
N ILE A 41 21.46 -10.30 14.20
CA ILE A 41 22.27 -9.37 13.41
C ILE A 41 23.76 -9.58 13.67
N VAL A 42 24.16 -9.73 14.93
CA VAL A 42 25.60 -9.76 15.30
C VAL A 42 26.16 -11.16 15.17
N GLU A 43 25.52 -12.15 15.79
CA GLU A 43 26.04 -13.52 15.84
C GLU A 43 25.81 -14.27 14.51
N LYS A 44 24.60 -14.18 13.95
CA LYS A 44 24.26 -14.86 12.69
C LYS A 44 24.56 -14.05 11.44
N ASN A 45 24.91 -12.76 11.58
CA ASN A 45 25.09 -11.82 10.47
C ASN A 45 23.92 -11.86 9.46
N SER A 46 22.68 -11.99 9.97
CA SER A 46 21.46 -12.12 9.16
C SER A 46 20.50 -10.98 9.44
N TYR A 47 19.86 -10.47 8.39
CA TYR A 47 18.84 -9.40 8.46
C TYR A 47 17.46 -9.91 8.06
N GLU A 48 17.26 -11.22 8.11
CA GLU A 48 15.99 -11.83 7.73
C GLU A 48 14.85 -11.42 8.68
N PRO A 49 13.59 -11.48 8.21
CA PRO A 49 12.43 -11.33 9.07
C PRO A 49 12.44 -12.38 10.20
N PRO A 50 11.93 -12.05 11.39
CA PRO A 50 11.16 -10.84 11.70
C PRO A 50 12.01 -9.65 12.17
N VAL A 51 13.28 -9.84 12.54
CA VAL A 51 14.10 -8.79 13.18
C VAL A 51 14.44 -7.68 12.20
N GLY A 52 15.02 -7.99 11.03
CA GLY A 52 15.35 -6.98 10.02
C GLY A 52 14.13 -6.23 9.51
N TYR A 53 12.99 -6.91 9.36
CA TYR A 53 11.71 -6.28 9.03
C TYR A 53 11.25 -5.27 10.08
N LYS A 54 11.28 -5.66 11.37
CA LYS A 54 10.88 -4.77 12.47
C LYS A 54 11.78 -3.55 12.54
N ILE A 55 13.11 -3.72 12.40
CA ILE A 55 14.07 -2.61 12.36
C ILE A 55 13.72 -1.66 11.21
N THR A 56 13.63 -2.19 9.99
CA THR A 56 13.29 -1.40 8.79
C THR A 56 12.00 -0.62 8.98
N MET A 57 10.96 -1.28 9.51
CA MET A 57 9.66 -0.65 9.67
C MET A 57 9.63 0.40 10.79
N ASN A 58 10.37 0.19 11.87
CA ASN A 58 10.55 1.21 12.90
C ASN A 58 11.28 2.44 12.34
N THR A 59 12.37 2.23 11.57
CA THR A 59 13.10 3.31 10.91
C THR A 59 12.18 4.15 10.00
N MET A 60 11.39 3.50 9.13
CA MET A 60 10.45 4.21 8.24
C MET A 60 9.31 4.92 8.98
N ARG A 61 8.87 4.39 10.13
CA ARG A 61 7.85 5.06 10.97
C ARG A 61 8.43 6.27 11.67
N GLN A 62 9.61 6.14 12.25
CA GLN A 62 10.27 7.20 13.02
C GLN A 62 10.73 8.35 12.12
N SER A 63 11.20 8.05 10.90
CA SER A 63 11.57 9.08 9.91
C SER A 63 10.38 9.87 9.36
N GLY A 64 9.14 9.41 9.60
CA GLY A 64 7.93 10.00 9.04
C GLY A 64 7.60 9.53 7.62
N PHE A 65 8.41 8.66 7.01
CA PHE A 65 8.14 8.12 5.66
C PHE A 65 6.76 7.45 5.58
N ILE A 66 6.38 6.65 6.58
CA ILE A 66 5.06 6.01 6.63
C ILE A 66 3.90 7.02 6.70
N ARG A 67 4.12 8.21 7.27
CA ARG A 67 3.11 9.29 7.28
C ARG A 67 2.91 9.90 5.90
N VAL A 68 3.97 10.02 5.09
CA VAL A 68 3.86 10.45 3.69
C VAL A 68 3.05 9.43 2.89
N ILE A 69 3.35 8.14 3.05
CA ILE A 69 2.57 7.06 2.41
C ILE A 69 1.12 7.04 2.89
N SER A 70 0.86 7.36 4.17
CA SER A 70 -0.49 7.55 4.72
C SER A 70 -1.24 8.70 4.03
N PHE A 71 -0.62 9.87 3.91
CA PHE A 71 -1.20 11.03 3.25
C PHE A 71 -1.66 10.70 1.83
N PHE A 72 -0.80 10.08 1.03
CA PHE A 72 -1.15 9.71 -0.35
C PHE A 72 -2.22 8.61 -0.44
N GLN A 73 -2.29 7.67 0.51
CA GLN A 73 -3.39 6.69 0.57
C GLN A 73 -4.73 7.38 0.83
N ILE A 74 -4.77 8.32 1.78
CA ILE A 74 -5.98 9.08 2.12
C ILE A 74 -6.39 9.93 0.91
N LEU A 75 -5.45 10.66 0.32
CA LEU A 75 -5.71 11.48 -0.87
C LEU A 75 -6.26 10.64 -2.03
N ALA A 76 -5.62 9.51 -2.35
CA ALA A 76 -6.10 8.60 -3.39
C ALA A 76 -7.51 8.09 -3.09
N GLY A 77 -7.78 7.67 -1.86
CA GLY A 77 -9.11 7.20 -1.46
C GLY A 77 -10.19 8.29 -1.55
N VAL A 78 -9.89 9.53 -1.18
CA VAL A 78 -10.81 10.67 -1.35
C VAL A 78 -11.09 10.93 -2.84
N LEU A 79 -10.05 10.94 -3.67
CA LEU A 79 -10.18 11.12 -5.13
C LEU A 79 -11.01 10.00 -5.78
N MET A 80 -10.95 8.77 -5.26
CA MET A 80 -11.72 7.62 -5.74
C MET A 80 -13.23 7.75 -5.47
N ILE A 81 -13.61 8.39 -4.36
CA ILE A 81 -15.01 8.62 -4.00
C ILE A 81 -15.66 9.63 -4.95
N ILE A 82 -14.94 10.71 -5.28
CA ILE A 82 -15.44 11.77 -6.16
C ILE A 82 -15.47 11.29 -7.62
N PRO A 83 -16.64 11.19 -8.29
CA PRO A 83 -16.75 10.56 -9.61
C PRO A 83 -15.84 11.15 -10.69
N LYS A 84 -15.63 12.48 -10.68
CA LYS A 84 -14.81 13.18 -11.68
C LYS A 84 -13.31 12.88 -11.56
N THR A 85 -12.82 12.62 -10.35
CA THR A 85 -11.39 12.39 -10.06
C THR A 85 -11.05 10.91 -9.86
N ARG A 86 -12.04 10.02 -9.99
CA ARG A 86 -11.89 8.60 -9.64
C ARG A 86 -10.71 7.92 -10.31
N LEU A 87 -10.52 8.18 -11.60
CA LEU A 87 -9.39 7.62 -12.35
C LEU A 87 -8.05 8.09 -11.78
N VAL A 88 -7.94 9.36 -11.41
CA VAL A 88 -6.71 9.91 -10.80
C VAL A 88 -6.42 9.22 -9.47
N GLY A 89 -7.44 9.02 -8.63
CA GLY A 89 -7.30 8.29 -7.37
C GLY A 89 -6.84 6.85 -7.58
N LEU A 90 -7.48 6.11 -8.49
CA LEU A 90 -7.10 4.73 -8.84
C LEU A 90 -5.66 4.64 -9.35
N LEU A 91 -5.24 5.53 -10.27
CA LEU A 91 -3.89 5.57 -10.81
C LEU A 91 -2.85 5.96 -9.77
N THR A 92 -3.16 6.95 -8.90
CA THR A 92 -2.29 7.35 -7.78
C THR A 92 -2.05 6.18 -6.83
N LEU A 93 -3.08 5.35 -6.63
CA LEU A 93 -3.03 4.22 -5.73
C LEU A 93 -2.19 3.05 -6.25
N VAL A 94 -2.06 2.86 -7.57
CA VAL A 94 -1.25 1.77 -8.18
C VAL A 94 0.18 1.70 -7.63
N PRO A 95 1.03 2.75 -7.76
CA PRO A 95 2.41 2.69 -7.27
C PRO A 95 2.48 2.56 -5.75
N ILE A 96 1.48 3.06 -5.01
CA ILE A 96 1.43 2.97 -3.55
C ILE A 96 1.17 1.53 -3.11
N ILE A 97 0.15 0.86 -3.66
CA ILE A 97 -0.15 -0.54 -3.33
C ILE A 97 0.99 -1.44 -3.79
N LEU A 98 1.56 -1.16 -4.97
CA LEU A 98 2.72 -1.91 -5.45
C LEU A 98 3.87 -1.85 -4.44
N ASN A 99 4.23 -0.67 -3.94
CA ASN A 99 5.27 -0.55 -2.91
C ASN A 99 4.88 -1.28 -1.62
N ILE A 100 3.63 -1.20 -1.16
CA ILE A 100 3.16 -1.95 0.01
C ILE A 100 3.31 -3.46 -0.20
N PHE A 101 2.89 -3.96 -1.36
CA PHE A 101 3.01 -5.38 -1.72
C PHE A 101 4.48 -5.81 -1.77
N LEU A 102 5.36 -5.05 -2.43
CA LEU A 102 6.79 -5.36 -2.49
C LEU A 102 7.44 -5.33 -1.11
N MET A 103 7.02 -4.42 -0.22
CA MET A 103 7.49 -4.42 1.17
C MET A 103 7.11 -5.72 1.89
N HIS A 104 5.90 -6.25 1.69
CA HIS A 104 5.53 -7.53 2.28
C HIS A 104 6.25 -8.71 1.64
N VAL A 105 6.38 -8.74 0.30
CA VAL A 105 7.07 -9.83 -0.40
C VAL A 105 8.55 -9.91 -0.03
N PHE A 106 9.26 -8.77 0.00
CA PHE A 106 10.71 -8.77 0.17
C PHE A 106 11.18 -8.58 1.60
N PHE A 107 10.43 -7.88 2.46
CA PHE A 107 10.89 -7.61 3.82
C PHE A 107 10.16 -8.42 4.90
N ASP A 108 8.88 -8.75 4.72
CA ASP A 108 8.07 -9.46 5.73
C ASP A 108 7.98 -10.98 5.44
N ASN A 109 7.81 -11.33 4.17
CA ASN A 109 7.64 -12.67 3.61
C ASN A 109 6.56 -13.55 4.29
N ARG A 110 5.51 -12.93 4.82
CA ARG A 110 4.33 -13.63 5.35
C ARG A 110 3.31 -13.86 4.23
N ILE A 111 2.98 -15.13 3.97
CA ILE A 111 2.08 -15.54 2.87
C ILE A 111 0.72 -14.84 2.96
N GLU A 112 0.14 -14.75 4.15
CA GLU A 112 -1.17 -14.12 4.36
C GLU A 112 -1.20 -12.65 3.92
N GLU A 113 -0.15 -11.89 4.25
CA GLU A 113 -0.03 -10.48 3.89
C GLU A 113 0.26 -10.31 2.40
N ASN A 114 1.05 -11.21 1.81
CA ASN A 114 1.33 -11.21 0.37
C ASN A 114 0.03 -11.45 -0.43
N ILE A 115 -0.81 -12.39 0.00
CA ILE A 115 -2.11 -12.65 -0.63
C ILE A 115 -3.04 -11.45 -0.47
N LEU A 116 -3.12 -10.86 0.73
CA LEU A 116 -3.98 -9.71 0.99
C LEU A 116 -3.56 -8.49 0.15
N THR A 117 -2.29 -8.09 0.21
CA THR A 117 -1.81 -6.91 -0.50
C THR A 117 -1.75 -7.13 -2.01
N GLY A 118 -1.43 -8.34 -2.46
CA GLY A 118 -1.47 -8.73 -3.87
C GLY A 118 -2.88 -8.74 -4.45
N SER A 119 -3.87 -9.29 -3.74
CA SER A 119 -5.27 -9.28 -4.19
C SER A 119 -5.84 -7.87 -4.29
N ILE A 120 -5.49 -6.98 -3.34
CA ILE A 120 -5.86 -5.56 -3.39
C ILE A 120 -5.20 -4.85 -4.57
N LEU A 121 -3.93 -5.14 -4.89
CA LEU A 121 -3.25 -4.60 -6.06
C LEU A 121 -3.94 -5.03 -7.35
N ILE A 122 -4.23 -6.33 -7.50
CA ILE A 122 -4.92 -6.88 -8.66
C ILE A 122 -6.30 -6.22 -8.82
N MET A 123 -7.06 -6.11 -7.73
CA MET A 123 -8.36 -5.46 -7.75
C MET A 123 -8.26 -4.00 -8.21
N ASN A 124 -7.28 -3.24 -7.73
CA ASN A 124 -7.07 -1.85 -8.18
C ASN A 124 -6.74 -1.78 -9.68
N VAL A 125 -5.88 -2.68 -10.18
CA VAL A 125 -5.54 -2.77 -11.61
C VAL A 125 -6.77 -3.12 -12.47
N VAL A 126 -7.61 -4.05 -12.00
CA VAL A 126 -8.88 -4.39 -12.66
C VAL A 126 -9.84 -3.18 -12.67
N LEU A 127 -9.89 -2.39 -11.60
CA LEU A 127 -10.69 -1.16 -11.58
C LEU A 127 -10.11 -0.07 -12.50
N CYS A 128 -8.79 0.02 -12.65
CA CYS A 128 -8.13 0.90 -13.62
C CYS A 128 -8.47 0.50 -15.07
N SER A 129 -8.50 -0.80 -15.38
CA SER A 129 -8.75 -1.28 -16.74
C SER A 129 -10.15 -0.91 -17.27
N TYR A 130 -11.12 -0.64 -16.38
CA TYR A 130 -12.40 -0.03 -16.77
C TYR A 130 -12.23 1.29 -17.54
N TYR A 131 -11.17 2.05 -17.25
CA TYR A 131 -10.83 3.30 -17.91
C TYR A 131 -9.78 3.17 -19.02
N TYR A 132 -9.53 1.96 -19.54
CA TYR A 132 -8.41 1.72 -20.48
C TYR A 132 -8.36 2.72 -21.64
N LYS A 133 -9.50 3.08 -22.24
CA LYS A 133 -9.55 4.06 -23.35
C LYS A 133 -9.04 5.43 -22.93
N ARG A 134 -9.43 5.90 -21.74
CA ARG A 134 -8.97 7.20 -21.22
C ARG A 134 -7.49 7.15 -20.86
N ILE A 135 -7.03 6.04 -20.27
CA ILE A 135 -5.61 5.83 -19.95
C ILE A 135 -4.78 5.81 -21.24
N GLN A 136 -5.25 5.10 -22.28
CA GLN A 136 -4.59 5.02 -23.57
C GLN A 136 -4.45 6.41 -24.22
N LEU A 137 -5.52 7.22 -24.20
CA LEU A 137 -5.49 8.60 -24.69
C LEU A 137 -4.47 9.47 -23.92
N ILE A 138 -4.37 9.30 -22.59
CA ILE A 138 -3.40 10.04 -21.76
C ILE A 138 -1.96 9.63 -22.09
N ILE A 139 -1.71 8.34 -22.34
CA ILE A 139 -0.35 7.81 -22.52
C ILE A 139 0.17 8.01 -23.95
N LEU A 140 -0.66 7.70 -24.94
CA LEU A 140 -0.20 7.67 -26.33
C LEU A 140 -0.29 9.03 -27.02
N GLY A 141 -1.05 9.98 -26.46
CA GLY A 141 -1.51 11.13 -27.24
C GLY A 141 -2.39 10.66 -28.41
N ASP A 142 -3.01 11.58 -29.14
CA ASP A 142 -3.80 11.23 -30.34
C ASP A 142 -2.94 10.52 -31.41
#